data_AF-A0A6L6X2N2-F1
#
_entry.id   AF-A0A6L6X2N2-F1
#
_cell.length_a   1.000
_cell.length_b   1.000
_cell.length_c   1.000
_cell.angle_alpha   90.00
_cell.angle_beta   90.00
_cell.angle_gamma   90.00
#
_symmetry.space_group_name_H-M   'P 1'
#
loop_
_entity.id
_entity.type
_entity.pdbx_description
1 polymer ?
#
loop_
_entity_poly.entity_id
_entity_poly.type
_entity_poly.pdbx_seq_one_letter_code
_entity_poly.pdbx_strand_id
1 'polypeptide(L)'
;MADATDTRPLAAPRARDTPGPTAAPQQIDGLLVVDFDNRRARYDCYRTGCPQRREGPVHDGGIPEFVRTIKTEHLARYHGEQR
;
A
#
# COMPACT_ATOMS: atom_id res chain seq x y z
N MET A 1 -5.92 -71.15 14.25
CA MET A 1 -5.38 -70.06 15.10
C MET A 1 -5.03 -68.93 14.15
N ALA A 2 -5.86 -67.90 14.08
CA ALA A 2 -5.67 -66.75 13.19
C ALA A 2 -5.09 -65.61 14.02
N ASP A 3 -3.86 -65.20 13.70
CA ASP A 3 -3.17 -64.09 14.38
C ASP A 3 -3.37 -62.82 13.56
N ALA A 4 -4.01 -61.83 14.18
CA ALA A 4 -4.52 -60.63 13.56
C ALA A 4 -3.43 -59.56 13.44
N THR A 5 -3.48 -58.87 12.29
CA THR A 5 -2.54 -57.89 11.77
C THR A 5 -2.32 -56.68 12.70
N ASP A 6 -1.03 -56.41 12.96
CA ASP A 6 -0.47 -55.21 13.59
C ASP A 6 -1.03 -53.93 12.96
N THR A 7 -1.78 -53.15 13.76
CA THR A 7 -2.29 -51.84 13.38
C THR A 7 -1.51 -50.76 14.12
N ARG A 8 -0.46 -50.21 13.50
CA ARG A 8 0.18 -48.96 13.97
C ARG A 8 -0.58 -47.75 13.41
N PRO A 9 -1.13 -46.86 14.26
CA PRO A 9 -1.71 -45.61 13.76
C PRO A 9 -0.58 -44.66 13.30
N LEU A 10 -0.67 -44.18 12.06
CA LEU A 10 0.11 -43.05 11.56
C LEU A 10 -0.26 -41.80 12.38
N ALA A 11 0.74 -41.20 13.04
CA ALA A 11 0.57 -39.92 13.70
C ALA A 11 0.22 -38.83 12.66
N ALA A 12 -0.90 -38.13 12.88
CA ALA A 12 -1.29 -37.00 12.05
C ALA A 12 -0.27 -35.83 12.17
N PRO A 13 0.01 -35.08 11.09
CA PRO A 13 0.86 -33.92 11.16
C PRO A 13 0.20 -32.85 12.05
N ARG A 14 0.92 -32.41 13.09
CA ARG A 14 0.45 -31.31 13.94
C ARG A 14 0.31 -30.06 13.08
N ALA A 15 -0.91 -29.54 12.97
CA ALA A 15 -1.18 -28.23 12.42
C ALA A 15 -0.30 -27.22 13.17
N ARG A 16 0.57 -26.52 12.43
CA ARG A 16 1.35 -25.42 12.99
C ARG A 16 0.42 -24.23 13.09
N ASP A 17 -0.08 -23.95 14.28
CA ASP A 17 -0.70 -22.67 14.65
C ASP A 17 0.36 -21.57 14.70
N THR A 18 1.09 -21.35 13.60
CA THR A 18 1.97 -20.20 13.46
C THR A 18 1.06 -18.99 13.31
N PRO A 19 1.09 -18.01 14.23
CA PRO A 19 0.42 -16.74 14.00
C PRO A 19 0.90 -16.18 12.66
N GLY A 20 -0.04 -15.82 11.79
CA GLY A 20 0.29 -15.20 10.52
C GLY A 20 1.19 -13.98 10.72
N PRO A 21 2.01 -13.62 9.72
CA PRO A 21 2.86 -12.45 9.84
C PRO A 21 2.01 -11.22 10.23
N THR A 22 2.35 -10.59 11.36
CA THR A 22 1.77 -9.31 11.76
C THR A 22 2.02 -8.33 10.62
N ALA A 23 0.95 -7.78 10.04
CA ALA A 23 1.08 -6.77 8.99
C ALA A 23 1.95 -5.63 9.52
N ALA A 24 3.09 -5.39 8.87
CA ALA A 24 3.91 -4.24 9.18
C ALA A 24 3.05 -2.97 9.00
N PRO A 25 3.21 -1.95 9.86
CA PRO A 25 2.53 -0.69 9.68
C PRO A 25 2.81 -0.16 8.28
N GLN A 26 1.75 0.15 7.53
CA GLN A 26 1.89 0.69 6.18
C GLN A 26 2.49 2.08 6.29
N GLN A 27 3.63 2.28 5.62
CA GLN A 27 4.25 3.60 5.52
C GLN A 27 3.38 4.51 4.65
N ILE A 28 2.97 5.65 5.20
CA ILE A 28 2.22 6.67 4.45
C ILE A 28 3.23 7.61 3.79
N ASP A 29 3.30 7.55 2.46
CA ASP A 29 4.26 8.34 1.68
C ASP A 29 3.81 9.81 1.43
N GLY A 30 2.53 10.11 1.66
CA GLY A 30 1.98 11.45 1.47
C GLY A 30 0.47 11.51 1.69
N LEU A 31 -0.06 12.74 1.67
CA LEU A 31 -1.47 13.05 1.86
C LEU A 31 -1.98 13.89 0.68
N LEU A 32 -3.11 13.47 0.09
CA LEU A 32 -3.86 14.25 -0.89
C LEU A 32 -5.14 14.77 -0.24
N VAL A 33 -5.32 16.08 -0.23
CA VAL A 33 -6.55 16.77 0.20
C VAL A 33 -7.19 17.39 -1.03
N VAL A 34 -8.48 17.12 -1.24
CA VAL A 34 -9.27 17.75 -2.30
C VAL A 34 -10.35 18.59 -1.66
N ASP A 35 -10.32 19.89 -1.94
CA ASP A 35 -11.31 20.87 -1.56
C ASP A 35 -12.23 21.09 -2.77
N PHE A 36 -13.45 20.55 -2.68
CA PHE A 36 -14.44 20.64 -3.75
C PHE A 36 -15.13 22.01 -3.79
N ASP A 37 -15.27 22.68 -2.64
CA ASP A 37 -15.89 24.00 -2.55
C ASP A 37 -15.02 25.05 -3.24
N ASN A 38 -13.71 25.02 -2.98
CA ASN A 38 -12.76 25.94 -3.61
C ASN A 38 -12.18 25.41 -4.92
N ARG A 39 -12.48 24.15 -5.30
CA ARG A 39 -11.95 23.46 -6.48
C ARG A 39 -10.43 23.42 -6.50
N ARG A 40 -9.82 22.94 -5.41
CA ARG A 40 -8.36 22.88 -5.23
C ARG A 40 -7.92 21.52 -4.70
N ALA A 41 -6.76 21.07 -5.13
CA ALA A 41 -6.13 19.86 -4.63
C ALA A 41 -4.76 20.21 -4.06
N ARG A 42 -4.44 19.64 -2.91
CA ARG A 42 -3.14 19.76 -2.26
C ARG A 42 -2.58 18.37 -1.99
N TYR A 43 -1.34 18.15 -2.42
CA TYR A 43 -0.57 16.97 -2.11
C TYR A 43 0.67 17.34 -1.29
N ASP A 44 0.79 16.73 -0.12
CA ASP A 44 1.92 16.84 0.79
C ASP A 44 2.68 15.51 0.78
N CYS A 45 3.95 15.51 0.37
CA CYS A 45 4.80 14.31 0.38
C CYS A 45 5.55 14.20 1.71
N TYR A 46 5.56 13.00 2.31
CA TYR A 46 6.22 12.71 3.59
C TYR A 46 7.45 11.82 3.45
N ARG A 47 7.83 11.45 2.22
CA ARG A 47 9.09 10.74 1.98
C ARG A 47 10.26 11.62 2.42
N THR A 48 11.17 11.01 3.17
CA THR A 48 12.34 11.68 3.74
C THR A 48 13.13 12.42 2.67
N GLY A 49 13.38 13.70 2.88
CA GLY A 49 14.14 14.54 1.95
C GLY A 49 13.31 15.15 0.81
N CYS A 50 11.98 15.00 0.80
CA CYS A 50 11.12 15.68 -0.17
C CYS A 50 10.56 16.99 0.41
N PRO A 51 11.02 18.18 -0.03
CA PRO A 51 10.49 19.44 0.47
C PRO A 51 9.20 19.90 -0.25
N GLN A 52 8.62 19.05 -1.11
CA GLN A 52 7.69 19.51 -2.15
C GLN A 52 6.23 19.26 -1.77
N ARG A 53 5.54 20.34 -1.41
CA ARG A 53 4.08 20.45 -1.45
C ARG A 53 3.64 20.83 -2.86
N ARG A 54 2.65 20.13 -3.42
CA ARG A 54 2.00 20.52 -4.67
C ARG A 54 0.58 20.96 -4.41
N GLU A 55 0.18 22.05 -5.03
CA GLU A 55 -1.16 22.60 -4.90
C GLU A 55 -1.60 23.17 -6.23
N GLY A 56 -2.83 22.91 -6.62
CA GLY A 56 -3.34 23.36 -7.91
C GLY A 56 -4.87 23.38 -7.97
N PRO A 57 -5.43 24.09 -8.95
CA PRO A 57 -6.85 24.02 -9.22
C PRO A 57 -7.22 22.61 -9.72
N VAL A 58 -8.40 22.14 -9.34
CA VAL A 58 -9.03 20.92 -9.89
C VAL A 58 -10.42 21.29 -10.36
N HIS A 59 -10.57 21.44 -11.67
CA HIS A 59 -11.87 21.59 -12.32
C HIS A 59 -12.50 20.22 -12.57
N ASP A 60 -13.76 20.19 -13.01
CA ASP A 60 -14.57 18.97 -13.17
C ASP A 60 -13.81 17.84 -13.87
N GLY A 61 -13.51 16.77 -13.13
CA GLY A 61 -12.75 15.62 -13.64
C GLY A 61 -11.22 15.78 -13.69
N GLY A 62 -10.66 16.85 -13.10
CA GLY A 62 -9.22 17.15 -13.07
C GLY A 62 -8.45 16.45 -11.94
N ILE A 63 -9.13 15.82 -10.98
CA ILE A 63 -8.47 15.07 -9.89
C ILE A 63 -7.62 13.90 -10.42
N PRO A 64 -8.11 13.04 -11.34
CA PRO A 64 -7.28 12.02 -11.97
C PRO A 64 -6.02 12.56 -12.65
N GLU A 65 -6.13 13.71 -13.32
CA GLU A 65 -4.97 14.36 -13.94
C GLU A 65 -3.99 14.87 -12.89
N PHE A 66 -4.47 15.54 -11.84
CA PHE A 66 -3.64 15.99 -10.72
C PHE A 66 -2.90 14.82 -10.06
N VAL A 67 -3.59 13.72 -9.81
CA VAL A 67 -3.00 12.47 -9.30
C VAL A 67 -1.98 11.89 -10.26
N ARG A 68 -2.27 11.89 -11.57
CA ARG A 68 -1.34 11.43 -12.60
C ARG A 68 -0.05 12.26 -12.56
N THR A 69 -0.15 13.58 -12.50
CA THR A 69 0.99 14.48 -12.41
C THR A 69 1.86 14.22 -11.18
N ILE A 70 1.25 13.91 -10.03
CA ILE A 70 2.01 13.48 -8.83
C ILE A 70 2.78 12.18 -9.13
N LYS A 71 2.10 11.17 -9.67
CA LYS A 71 2.71 9.86 -9.93
C LYS A 71 3.79 9.91 -11.01
N THR A 72 3.62 10.70 -12.06
CA THR A 72 4.57 10.70 -13.19
C THR A 72 5.69 11.70 -13.00
N GLU A 73 5.40 12.92 -12.53
CA GLU A 73 6.41 13.97 -12.45
C GLU A 73 7.06 14.05 -11.08
N HIS A 74 6.28 14.03 -10.00
CA HIS A 74 6.84 14.21 -8.68
C HIS A 74 7.66 12.99 -8.27
N LEU A 75 7.15 11.77 -8.50
CA LEU A 75 7.91 10.54 -8.22
C LEU A 75 9.17 10.43 -9.09
N ALA A 76 9.09 10.72 -10.39
CA ALA A 76 10.26 10.65 -11.25
C ALA A 76 11.32 11.70 -10.89
N ARG A 77 10.90 12.96 -10.64
CA ARG A 77 11.84 14.07 -10.39
C ARG A 77 12.47 14.04 -9.02
N TYR A 78 11.75 13.58 -7.99
CA TYR A 78 12.22 13.67 -6.60
C TYR A 78 12.55 12.32 -5.97
N HIS A 79 12.07 11.22 -6.53
CA HIS A 79 12.23 9.88 -5.94
C HIS A 79 12.81 8.86 -6.92
N GLY A 80 13.07 9.23 -8.19
CA GLY A 80 13.58 8.32 -9.22
C GLY A 80 12.65 7.14 -9.54
N GLU A 81 11.41 7.19 -9.08
CA GLU A 81 10.41 6.13 -9.23
C GLU A 81 9.54 6.40 -10.46
N GLN A 82 9.39 5.41 -11.33
CA GLN A 82 8.40 5.41 -12.42
C GLN A 82 7.35 4.34 -12.12
N ARG A 83 6.08 4.75 -11.97
CA ARG A 83 4.92 3.87 -11.75
C ARG A 83 3.98 3.86 -12.93
#